data_AF-A0A382LDV8-F1
#
_entry.id   AF-A0A382LDV8-F1
#
_cell.length_a   1.000
_cell.length_b   1.000
_cell.length_c   1.000
_cell.angle_alpha   90.00
_cell.angle_beta   90.00
_cell.angle_gamma   90.00
#
_symmetry.space_group_name_H-M   'P 1'
#
loop_
_entity.id
_entity.type
_entity.pdbx_description
1 polymer ?
#
loop_
_entity_poly.entity_id
_entity_poly.type
_entity_poly.pdbx_seq_one_letter_code
_entity_poly.pdbx_strand_id
1 'polypeptide(L)'
;VFFQNQMASGLLPYENDELDLAQVDVRDLNRIENDPELSQEFHRYMDFNALYLYFRTREGLFSDRRIRRAIGHAIDRNALCNVVLRGNALPAFTMIPPGFPGYAGDQLKNVQRFDVTEARRLLASAGYPGGRGFPATEIWLRGELPHRIMASEAIAAMLKEHLNINVSVRNMEARSYNEKMLQFEVPFSLIPFQYDFPDQHNLLGMVWQTQVKGAGRHDWTNSEFDRLIDEAARETDADRRRQMYTDAERLLVEDAGGVFVFHDYVLQLRKPWLGGWKKDSIGQEPFFTDNTTITDLYIKRH
;
A
#
# COMPACT_ATOMS: atom_id res chain seq x y z
N VAL A 1 4.05 1.96 29.47
CA VAL A 1 4.09 2.12 28.01
C VAL A 1 2.80 2.79 27.58
N PHE A 2 2.85 4.12 27.46
CA PHE A 2 1.79 4.92 26.87
C PHE A 2 2.05 5.07 25.37
N PHE A 3 1.08 4.65 24.57
CA PHE A 3 1.13 4.72 23.12
C PHE A 3 -0.15 5.36 22.59
N GLN A 4 0.00 6.26 21.62
CA GLN A 4 -1.13 6.83 20.89
C GLN A 4 -1.01 6.45 19.41
N ASN A 5 -2.01 5.71 18.92
CA ASN A 5 -2.06 5.22 17.53
C ASN A 5 -2.52 6.27 16.51
N GLN A 6 -2.58 7.55 16.88
CA GLN A 6 -3.04 8.61 15.99
C GLN A 6 -1.99 9.70 15.89
N MET A 7 -1.47 9.93 14.68
CA MET A 7 -0.63 11.09 14.34
C MET A 7 -1.33 12.45 14.53
N ALA A 8 -2.59 12.47 14.96
CA ALA A 8 -3.43 13.65 15.04
C ALA A 8 -3.02 14.65 16.16
N SER A 9 -2.24 14.21 17.16
CA SER A 9 -1.77 15.07 18.27
C SER A 9 -0.40 15.70 18.02
N GLY A 10 0.25 15.44 16.88
CA GLY A 10 1.62 15.86 16.62
C GLY A 10 2.64 15.21 17.57
N LEU A 11 3.85 15.75 17.61
CA LEU A 11 4.97 15.17 18.38
C LEU A 11 5.17 15.80 19.76
N LEU A 12 4.43 16.87 20.09
CA LEU A 12 4.56 17.58 21.37
C LEU A 12 4.30 16.69 22.60
N PRO A 13 3.27 15.83 22.65
CA PRO A 13 3.08 14.95 23.81
C PRO A 13 4.25 13.98 24.00
N TYR A 14 4.89 13.55 22.91
CA TYR A 14 6.09 12.72 22.99
C TYR A 14 7.29 13.52 23.51
N GLU A 15 7.49 14.75 23.03
CA GLU A 15 8.56 15.64 23.50
C GLU A 15 8.39 16.03 24.97
N ASN A 16 7.16 16.11 25.46
CA ASN A 16 6.83 16.39 26.86
C ASN A 16 6.81 15.14 27.76
N ASP A 17 7.28 13.98 27.28
CA ASP A 17 7.29 12.70 28.00
C ASP A 17 5.89 12.17 28.40
N GLU A 18 4.83 12.64 27.75
CA GLU A 18 3.46 12.13 27.93
C GLU A 18 3.24 10.83 27.14
N LEU A 19 4.05 10.59 26.10
CA LEU A 19 4.07 9.36 25.30
C LEU A 19 5.44 8.71 25.29
N ASP A 20 5.48 7.37 25.42
CA ASP A 20 6.71 6.58 25.31
C ASP A 20 7.05 6.23 23.84
N LEU A 21 6.05 6.33 22.97
CA LEU A 21 6.10 5.95 21.56
C LEU A 21 5.17 6.85 20.75
N ALA A 22 5.65 7.41 19.64
CA ALA A 22 4.87 8.23 18.72
C ALA A 22 5.13 7.90 17.25
N GLN A 23 4.08 7.89 16.44
CA GLN A 23 4.21 7.80 14.98
C GLN A 23 4.64 9.16 14.40
N VAL A 24 5.50 9.11 13.38
CA VAL A 24 6.06 10.29 12.72
C VAL A 24 5.45 10.45 11.33
N ASP A 25 5.03 11.67 11.01
CA ASP A 25 4.63 12.04 9.65
C ASP A 25 5.87 12.45 8.83
N VAL A 26 5.87 12.16 7.53
CA VAL A 26 6.97 12.52 6.62
C VAL A 26 7.28 14.03 6.60
N ARG A 27 6.33 14.88 6.99
CA ARG A 27 6.52 16.33 7.12
C ARG A 27 7.43 16.74 8.27
N ASP A 28 7.54 15.92 9.31
CA ASP A 28 8.37 16.19 10.49
C ASP A 28 9.79 15.65 10.39
N LEU A 29 10.09 14.86 9.35
CA LEU A 29 11.38 14.17 9.22
C LEU A 29 12.58 15.10 9.25
N ASN A 30 12.58 16.17 8.46
CA ASN A 30 13.69 17.12 8.45
C ASN A 30 13.91 17.73 9.85
N ARG A 31 12.85 17.93 10.63
CA ARG A 31 12.97 18.46 11.99
C ARG A 31 13.61 17.43 12.91
N ILE A 32 13.13 16.20 12.87
CA ILE A 32 13.64 15.08 13.68
C ILE A 32 15.09 14.76 13.35
N GLU A 33 15.44 14.64 12.07
CA GLU A 33 16.79 14.26 11.61
C GLU A 33 17.85 15.32 11.97
N ASN A 34 17.45 16.59 12.09
CA ASN A 34 18.35 17.69 12.48
C ASN A 34 18.33 17.98 13.99
N ASP A 35 17.47 17.32 14.76
CA ASP A 35 17.40 17.46 16.20
C ASP A 35 18.34 16.45 16.88
N PRO A 36 19.25 16.88 17.78
CA PRO A 36 20.25 16.01 18.38
C PRO A 36 19.67 14.93 19.30
N GLU A 37 18.49 15.15 19.87
CA GLU A 37 17.82 14.18 20.75
C GLU A 37 16.87 13.30 19.95
N LEU A 38 15.95 13.89 19.18
CA LEU A 38 14.94 13.14 18.44
C LEU A 38 15.54 12.24 17.35
N SER A 39 16.67 12.64 16.74
CA SER A 39 17.36 11.80 15.76
C SER A 39 17.88 10.48 16.36
N GLN A 40 18.23 10.45 17.65
CA GLN A 40 18.66 9.24 18.35
C GLN A 40 17.48 8.35 18.74
N GLU A 41 16.30 8.94 18.89
CA GLU A 41 15.05 8.25 19.23
C GLU A 41 14.26 7.83 18.00
N PHE A 42 14.72 8.18 16.79
CA PHE A 42 14.03 7.93 15.54
C PHE A 42 14.29 6.52 15.00
N HIS A 43 13.22 5.82 14.68
CA HIS A 43 13.24 4.49 14.11
C HIS A 43 12.42 4.43 12.83
N ARG A 44 13.01 3.84 11.79
CA ARG A 44 12.38 3.55 10.51
C ARG A 44 12.51 2.07 10.20
N TYR A 45 11.39 1.43 9.85
CA TYR A 45 11.35 0.01 9.52
C TYR A 45 10.23 -0.28 8.52
N MET A 46 10.36 -1.33 7.74
CA MET A 46 9.36 -1.74 6.75
C MET A 46 8.28 -2.54 7.45
N ASP A 47 7.06 -2.07 7.35
CA ASP A 47 5.91 -2.76 7.93
C ASP A 47 5.21 -3.47 6.79
N PHE A 48 5.57 -4.73 6.52
CA PHE A 48 5.26 -5.48 5.30
C PHE A 48 3.81 -5.29 4.83
N ASN A 49 3.60 -4.24 4.04
CA ASN A 49 2.32 -3.79 3.55
C ASN A 49 2.44 -3.46 2.07
N ALA A 50 1.30 -3.31 1.42
CA ALA A 50 1.24 -2.74 0.08
C ALA A 50 0.17 -1.66 0.06
N LEU A 51 0.52 -0.49 -0.49
CA LEU A 51 -0.43 0.48 -0.98
C LEU A 51 -0.61 0.28 -2.48
N TYR A 52 -1.86 0.00 -2.84
CA TYR A 52 -2.25 -0.30 -4.21
C TYR A 52 -3.53 0.42 -4.57
N LEU A 53 -3.68 0.71 -5.86
CA LEU A 53 -4.95 1.08 -6.43
C LEU A 53 -5.73 -0.19 -6.76
N TYR A 54 -6.92 -0.33 -6.20
CA TYR A 54 -7.93 -1.24 -6.72
C TYR A 54 -9.03 -0.43 -7.42
N PHE A 55 -9.78 -1.12 -8.27
CA PHE A 55 -10.80 -0.52 -9.10
C PHE A 55 -12.10 -1.29 -8.99
N ARG A 56 -13.23 -0.65 -9.32
CA ARG A 56 -14.48 -1.33 -9.64
C ARG A 56 -14.39 -1.96 -11.02
N THR A 57 -14.01 -3.22 -11.07
CA THR A 57 -13.64 -3.94 -12.30
C THR A 57 -14.81 -4.60 -13.02
N ARG A 58 -15.99 -4.70 -12.42
CA ARG A 58 -17.15 -5.35 -13.07
C ARG A 58 -18.07 -4.38 -13.80
N GLU A 59 -18.05 -3.10 -13.44
CA GLU A 59 -18.96 -2.09 -13.97
C GLU A 59 -18.27 -0.73 -14.14
N GLY A 60 -18.78 0.08 -15.08
CA GLY A 60 -18.29 1.44 -15.30
C GLY A 60 -16.93 1.51 -16.00
N LEU A 61 -16.22 2.62 -15.81
CA LEU A 61 -14.98 2.95 -16.51
C LEU A 61 -13.91 1.88 -16.36
N PHE A 62 -13.75 1.37 -15.14
CA PHE A 62 -12.65 0.47 -14.83
C PHE A 62 -12.95 -1.00 -15.13
N SER A 63 -14.10 -1.31 -15.72
CA SER A 63 -14.35 -2.62 -16.32
C SER A 63 -13.45 -2.89 -17.54
N ASP A 64 -13.00 -1.83 -18.23
CA ASP A 64 -11.98 -1.94 -19.25
C ASP A 64 -10.58 -1.98 -18.63
N ARG A 65 -9.94 -3.16 -18.67
CA ARG A 65 -8.58 -3.36 -18.18
C ARG A 65 -7.55 -2.43 -18.81
N ARG A 66 -7.79 -1.92 -20.03
CA ARG A 66 -6.88 -0.97 -20.69
C ARG A 66 -6.80 0.35 -19.93
N ILE A 67 -7.90 0.79 -19.31
CA ILE A 67 -7.93 1.99 -18.47
C ILE A 67 -7.13 1.74 -17.19
N ARG A 68 -7.34 0.61 -16.52
CA ARG A 68 -6.59 0.25 -15.29
C ARG A 68 -5.08 0.19 -15.54
N ARG A 69 -4.68 -0.45 -16.65
CA ARG A 69 -3.28 -0.50 -17.10
C ARG A 69 -2.73 0.86 -17.50
N ALA A 70 -3.51 1.70 -18.19
CA ALA A 70 -3.10 3.06 -18.53
C ALA A 70 -2.78 3.88 -17.26
N ILE A 71 -3.64 3.79 -16.24
CA ILE A 71 -3.40 4.43 -14.94
C ILE A 71 -2.11 3.91 -14.30
N GLY A 72 -1.89 2.59 -14.28
CA GLY A 72 -0.68 2.01 -13.70
C GLY A 72 0.62 2.44 -14.37
N HIS A 73 0.62 2.57 -15.70
CA HIS A 73 1.77 3.06 -16.47
C HIS A 73 1.96 4.59 -16.37
N ALA A 74 0.93 5.34 -16.00
CA ALA A 74 1.01 6.79 -15.83
C ALA A 74 1.54 7.24 -14.47
N ILE A 75 1.75 6.33 -13.52
CA ILE A 75 2.24 6.67 -12.18
C ILE A 75 3.76 6.50 -12.12
N ASP A 76 4.46 7.62 -11.91
CA ASP A 76 5.90 7.60 -11.60
C ASP A 76 6.09 7.30 -10.11
N ARG A 77 6.23 6.01 -9.80
CA ARG A 77 6.42 5.52 -8.43
C ARG A 77 7.75 6.00 -7.83
N ASN A 78 8.78 6.25 -8.64
CA ASN A 78 10.06 6.73 -8.14
C ASN A 78 9.94 8.19 -7.69
N ALA A 79 9.33 9.04 -8.51
CA ALA A 79 9.05 10.42 -8.13
C ALA A 79 8.12 10.49 -6.90
N LEU A 80 7.08 9.65 -6.87
CA LEU A 80 6.18 9.55 -5.74
C LEU A 80 6.92 9.16 -4.44
N CYS A 81 7.71 8.09 -4.46
CA CYS A 81 8.39 7.61 -3.26
C CYS A 81 9.53 8.54 -2.80
N ASN A 82 10.37 9.01 -3.74
CA ASN A 82 11.59 9.75 -3.38
C ASN A 82 11.34 11.24 -3.16
N VAL A 83 10.41 11.86 -3.90
CA VAL A 83 10.16 13.30 -3.84
C VAL A 83 8.98 13.60 -2.95
N VAL A 84 7.81 13.01 -3.24
CA VAL A 84 6.57 13.30 -2.50
C VAL A 84 6.63 12.70 -1.09
N LEU A 85 7.03 11.43 -0.99
CA LEU A 85 7.15 10.71 0.29
C LEU A 85 8.55 10.79 0.91
N ARG A 86 9.46 11.60 0.32
CA ARG A 86 10.79 11.91 0.87
C ARG A 86 11.65 10.68 1.19
N GLY A 87 11.51 9.62 0.41
CA GLY A 87 12.25 8.36 0.60
C GLY A 87 11.67 7.43 1.69
N ASN A 88 10.45 7.70 2.18
CA ASN A 88 9.79 6.90 3.23
C ASN A 88 8.78 5.90 2.70
N ALA A 89 8.91 5.57 1.42
CA ALA A 89 8.25 4.43 0.82
C ALA A 89 9.16 3.82 -0.25
N LEU A 90 8.93 2.55 -0.57
CA LEU A 90 9.58 1.83 -1.65
C LEU A 90 8.63 1.71 -2.84
N PRO A 91 9.06 2.02 -4.08
CA PRO A 91 8.25 1.78 -5.27
C PRO A 91 7.80 0.31 -5.36
N ALA A 92 6.50 0.08 -5.48
CA ALA A 92 5.92 -1.26 -5.52
C ALA A 92 5.43 -1.62 -6.92
N PHE A 93 5.70 -2.86 -7.33
CA PHE A 93 5.20 -3.45 -8.59
C PHE A 93 4.50 -4.79 -8.35
N THR A 94 4.36 -5.15 -7.08
CA THR A 94 3.89 -6.43 -6.56
C THR A 94 3.09 -6.15 -5.28
N MET A 95 2.21 -7.09 -4.91
CA MET A 95 1.54 -7.07 -3.62
C MET A 95 2.52 -7.45 -2.52
N ILE A 96 3.36 -8.45 -2.78
CA ILE A 96 4.33 -8.95 -1.81
C ILE A 96 5.50 -7.96 -1.73
N PRO A 97 5.81 -7.39 -0.54
CA PRO A 97 6.91 -6.45 -0.38
C PRO A 97 8.28 -7.14 -0.33
N PRO A 98 9.38 -6.41 -0.61
CA PRO A 98 10.74 -6.90 -0.37
C PRO A 98 10.92 -7.45 1.05
N GLY A 99 11.69 -8.53 1.20
CA GLY A 99 11.94 -9.15 2.51
C GLY A 99 10.80 -10.01 3.06
N PHE A 100 9.60 -9.98 2.48
CA PHE A 100 8.51 -10.87 2.86
C PHE A 100 8.66 -12.25 2.19
N PRO A 101 8.24 -13.36 2.85
CA PRO A 101 8.28 -14.68 2.25
C PRO A 101 7.59 -14.72 0.88
N GLY A 102 8.30 -15.22 -0.13
CA GLY A 102 7.76 -15.36 -1.49
C GLY A 102 7.82 -14.10 -2.36
N TYR A 103 8.52 -13.06 -1.95
CA TYR A 103 8.77 -11.90 -2.80
C TYR A 103 9.41 -12.30 -4.14
N ALA A 104 8.75 -11.95 -5.24
CA ALA A 104 9.18 -12.31 -6.60
C ALA A 104 10.28 -11.39 -7.18
N GLY A 105 10.76 -10.39 -6.42
CA GLY A 105 11.76 -9.44 -6.91
C GLY A 105 11.23 -8.53 -8.01
N ASP A 106 12.14 -8.08 -8.87
CA ASP A 106 11.85 -7.16 -9.98
C ASP A 106 11.18 -7.85 -11.19
N GLN A 107 10.82 -9.14 -11.10
CA GLN A 107 10.25 -9.92 -12.22
C GLN A 107 9.00 -9.26 -12.82
N LEU A 108 8.17 -8.64 -11.98
CA LEU A 108 6.89 -8.03 -12.40
C LEU A 108 6.99 -6.52 -12.65
N LYS A 109 8.17 -5.92 -12.40
CA LYS A 109 8.42 -4.48 -12.56
C LYS A 109 8.10 -3.97 -13.96
N ASN A 110 8.46 -4.74 -14.99
CA ASN A 110 8.25 -4.34 -16.39
C ASN A 110 6.77 -4.32 -16.80
N VAL A 111 5.91 -5.05 -16.09
CA VAL A 111 4.47 -5.15 -16.39
C VAL A 111 3.73 -3.86 -16.00
N GLN A 112 4.14 -3.23 -14.90
CA GLN A 112 3.55 -1.99 -14.38
C GLN A 112 4.53 -0.80 -14.34
N ARG A 113 5.61 -0.87 -15.14
CA ARG A 113 6.62 0.20 -15.20
C ARG A 113 6.00 1.55 -15.56
N PHE A 114 6.63 2.63 -15.14
CA PHE A 114 6.26 3.97 -15.62
C PHE A 114 6.57 4.10 -17.12
N ASP A 115 5.54 4.34 -17.93
CA ASP A 115 5.62 4.47 -19.40
C ASP A 115 4.44 5.29 -19.91
N VAL A 116 4.60 6.61 -19.97
CA VAL A 116 3.54 7.55 -20.40
C VAL A 116 3.10 7.28 -21.83
N THR A 117 3.99 6.79 -22.69
CA THR A 117 3.66 6.48 -24.09
C THR A 117 2.71 5.30 -24.16
N GLU A 118 3.02 4.21 -23.45
CA GLU A 118 2.13 3.05 -23.35
C GLU A 118 0.81 3.42 -22.65
N ALA A 119 0.87 4.22 -21.59
CA ALA A 119 -0.31 4.70 -20.87
C ALA A 119 -1.28 5.45 -21.81
N ARG A 120 -0.78 6.41 -22.59
CA ARG A 120 -1.57 7.16 -23.57
C ARG A 120 -2.11 6.26 -24.69
N ARG A 121 -1.31 5.30 -25.16
CA ARG A 121 -1.74 4.35 -26.20
C ARG A 121 -2.89 3.46 -25.72
N LEU A 122 -2.80 2.94 -24.49
CA LEU A 122 -3.84 2.13 -23.88
C LEU A 122 -5.12 2.93 -23.66
N LEU A 123 -5.01 4.15 -23.13
CA LEU A 123 -6.15 5.04 -22.91
C LEU A 123 -6.84 5.45 -24.22
N ALA A 124 -6.07 5.75 -25.27
CA ALA A 124 -6.60 6.04 -26.60
C ALA A 124 -7.33 4.82 -27.19
N SER A 125 -6.76 3.63 -27.04
CA SER A 125 -7.36 2.36 -27.48
C SER A 125 -8.66 2.05 -26.72
N ALA A 126 -8.78 2.52 -25.48
CA ALA A 126 -9.99 2.45 -24.67
C ALA A 126 -11.07 3.49 -25.06
N GLY A 127 -10.82 4.31 -26.10
CA GLY A 127 -11.78 5.29 -26.61
C GLY A 127 -11.55 6.72 -26.10
N TYR A 128 -10.46 6.99 -25.38
CA TYR A 128 -10.17 8.30 -24.78
C TYR A 128 -8.83 8.89 -25.27
N PRO A 129 -8.66 9.13 -26.59
CA PRO A 129 -7.42 9.66 -27.13
C PRO A 129 -7.10 11.04 -26.54
N GLY A 130 -5.94 11.15 -25.90
CA GLY A 130 -5.52 12.36 -25.18
C GLY A 130 -6.41 12.74 -24.00
N GLY A 131 -7.09 11.75 -23.39
CA GLY A 131 -8.00 11.95 -22.26
C GLY A 131 -9.34 12.61 -22.65
N ARG A 132 -9.57 12.91 -23.94
CA ARG A 132 -10.80 13.57 -24.38
C ARG A 132 -12.02 12.70 -24.12
N GLY A 133 -13.04 13.28 -23.51
CA GLY A 133 -14.28 12.58 -23.16
C GLY A 133 -14.16 11.62 -21.97
N PHE A 134 -12.99 11.52 -21.32
CA PHE A 134 -12.84 10.71 -20.12
C PHE A 134 -13.66 11.33 -18.98
N PRO A 135 -14.61 10.59 -18.38
CA PRO A 135 -15.46 11.17 -17.34
C PRO A 135 -14.66 11.51 -16.09
N ALA A 136 -15.08 12.56 -15.38
CA ALA A 136 -14.52 12.87 -14.08
C ALA A 136 -14.73 11.68 -13.12
N THR A 137 -13.73 11.40 -12.30
CA THR A 137 -13.75 10.31 -11.33
C THR A 137 -13.00 10.72 -10.07
N GLU A 138 -13.03 9.87 -9.05
CA GLU A 138 -12.49 10.19 -7.72
C GLU A 138 -11.64 9.01 -7.21
N ILE A 139 -10.46 9.30 -6.65
CA ILE A 139 -9.74 8.37 -5.78
C ILE A 139 -10.37 8.49 -4.40
N TRP A 140 -10.96 7.41 -3.90
CA TRP A 140 -11.51 7.40 -2.53
C TRP A 140 -10.45 6.94 -1.55
N LEU A 141 -10.47 7.47 -0.32
CA LEU A 141 -9.57 7.09 0.77
C LEU A 141 -10.36 6.79 2.05
N ARG A 142 -9.85 5.85 2.84
CA ARG A 142 -10.49 5.31 4.05
C ARG A 142 -9.97 6.00 5.32
N GLY A 143 -10.35 7.25 5.52
CA GLY A 143 -9.93 8.03 6.69
C GLY A 143 -8.41 8.10 6.81
N GLU A 144 -7.73 8.19 5.67
CA GLU A 144 -6.29 7.95 5.59
C GLU A 144 -5.47 9.10 6.15
N LEU A 145 -4.23 8.76 6.52
CA LEU A 145 -3.25 9.67 7.10
C LEU A 145 -2.77 10.72 6.07
N PRO A 146 -2.28 11.89 6.52
CA PRO A 146 -1.93 13.00 5.62
C PRO A 146 -0.93 12.64 4.51
N HIS A 147 0.08 11.80 4.77
CA HIS A 147 1.04 11.38 3.75
C HIS A 147 0.39 10.54 2.62
N ARG A 148 -0.66 9.77 2.92
CA ARG A 148 -1.42 8.99 1.92
C ARG A 148 -2.40 9.85 1.13
N ILE A 149 -2.96 10.89 1.77
CA ILE A 149 -3.72 11.94 1.07
C ILE A 149 -2.79 12.64 0.07
N MET A 150 -1.61 13.08 0.53
CA MET A 150 -0.59 13.71 -0.31
C MET A 150 -0.16 12.81 -1.48
N ALA A 151 0.06 11.52 -1.23
CA ALA A 151 0.37 10.56 -2.30
C ALA A 151 -0.76 10.43 -3.32
N SER A 152 -2.02 10.46 -2.87
CA SER A 152 -3.19 10.37 -3.75
C SER A 152 -3.39 11.63 -4.59
N GLU A 153 -3.11 12.80 -4.03
CA GLU A 153 -3.12 14.07 -4.76
C GLU A 153 -2.02 14.12 -5.82
N ALA A 154 -0.82 13.61 -5.48
CA ALA A 154 0.27 13.47 -6.45
C ALA A 154 -0.08 12.49 -7.58
N ILE A 155 -0.71 11.35 -7.27
CA ILE A 155 -1.23 10.43 -8.30
C ILE A 155 -2.25 11.13 -9.19
N ALA A 156 -3.21 11.87 -8.62
CA ALA A 156 -4.20 12.62 -9.40
C ALA A 156 -3.52 13.66 -10.32
N ALA A 157 -2.50 14.36 -9.84
CA ALA A 157 -1.71 15.30 -10.64
C ALA A 157 -0.95 14.60 -11.78
N MET A 158 -0.30 13.45 -11.52
CA MET A 158 0.36 12.65 -12.55
C MET A 158 -0.62 12.16 -13.61
N LEU A 159 -1.84 11.73 -13.22
CA LEU A 159 -2.88 11.33 -14.16
C LEU A 159 -3.34 12.51 -15.02
N LYS A 160 -3.44 13.71 -14.43
CA LYS A 160 -3.74 14.92 -15.19
C LYS A 160 -2.62 15.28 -16.17
N GLU A 161 -1.37 15.25 -15.75
CA GLU A 161 -0.21 15.58 -16.58
C GLU A 161 0.00 14.57 -17.72
N HIS A 162 0.00 13.28 -17.39
CA HIS A 162 0.38 12.22 -18.31
C HIS A 162 -0.77 11.81 -19.22
N LEU A 163 -2.01 11.84 -18.74
CA LEU A 163 -3.18 11.34 -19.47
C LEU A 163 -4.26 12.39 -19.76
N ASN A 164 -4.14 13.60 -19.20
CA ASN A 164 -5.16 14.65 -19.29
C ASN A 164 -6.55 14.22 -18.76
N ILE A 165 -6.58 13.33 -17.77
CA ILE A 165 -7.82 12.93 -17.09
C ILE A 165 -7.95 13.68 -15.76
N ASN A 166 -9.17 14.08 -15.40
CA ASN A 166 -9.42 14.81 -14.16
C ASN A 166 -9.86 13.84 -13.07
N VAL A 167 -9.09 13.78 -11.99
CA VAL A 167 -9.33 12.94 -10.83
C VAL A 167 -9.29 13.82 -9.59
N SER A 168 -10.31 13.75 -8.74
CA SER A 168 -10.30 14.37 -7.40
C SER A 168 -9.98 13.33 -6.32
N VAL A 169 -9.52 13.79 -5.16
CA VAL A 169 -9.31 12.93 -3.98
C VAL A 169 -10.46 13.12 -3.02
N ARG A 170 -11.05 12.01 -2.57
CA ARG A 170 -12.14 12.00 -1.59
C ARG A 170 -11.77 11.15 -0.40
N ASN A 171 -11.26 11.79 0.66
CA ASN A 171 -11.05 11.13 1.94
C ASN A 171 -12.35 11.13 2.75
N MET A 172 -12.80 9.96 3.18
CA MET A 172 -14.07 9.76 3.87
C MET A 172 -13.88 8.95 5.15
N GLU A 173 -14.80 9.09 6.09
CA GLU A 173 -14.77 8.33 7.34
C GLU A 173 -14.76 6.81 7.06
N ALA A 174 -13.96 6.07 7.84
CA ALA A 174 -13.59 4.69 7.55
C ALA A 174 -14.78 3.72 7.53
N ARG A 175 -15.77 3.86 8.43
CA ARG A 175 -16.98 3.03 8.43
C ARG A 175 -17.79 3.28 7.16
N SER A 176 -18.04 4.54 6.81
CA SER A 176 -18.78 4.89 5.59
C SER A 176 -18.06 4.37 4.33
N TYR A 177 -16.73 4.50 4.28
CA TYR A 177 -15.93 3.91 3.20
C TYR A 177 -16.10 2.39 3.13
N ASN A 178 -15.98 1.68 4.26
CA ASN A 178 -16.06 0.22 4.29
C ASN A 178 -17.43 -0.29 3.82
N GLU A 179 -18.53 0.37 4.22
CA GLU A 179 -19.86 0.05 3.72
C GLU A 179 -19.93 0.14 2.19
N LYS A 180 -19.34 1.18 1.60
CA LYS A 180 -19.28 1.37 0.14
C LYS A 180 -18.35 0.38 -0.56
N MET A 181 -17.20 0.10 0.03
CA MET A 181 -16.24 -0.89 -0.46
C MET A 181 -16.88 -2.28 -0.52
N LEU A 182 -17.52 -2.72 0.56
CA LEU A 182 -18.21 -4.02 0.62
C LEU A 182 -19.32 -4.13 -0.43
N GLN A 183 -19.99 -3.03 -0.77
CA GLN A 183 -21.01 -2.99 -1.82
C GLN A 183 -20.44 -2.77 -3.24
N PHE A 184 -19.13 -2.75 -3.40
CA PHE A 184 -18.43 -2.48 -4.66
C PHE A 184 -18.87 -1.16 -5.31
N GLU A 185 -19.09 -0.12 -4.52
CA GLU A 185 -19.53 1.21 -4.98
C GLU A 185 -18.36 2.20 -5.16
N VAL A 186 -17.18 1.87 -4.64
CA VAL A 186 -15.98 2.70 -4.76
C VAL A 186 -15.44 2.65 -6.20
N PRO A 187 -15.30 3.78 -6.93
CA PRO A 187 -14.84 3.75 -8.32
C PRO A 187 -13.43 3.16 -8.44
N PHE A 188 -12.50 3.75 -7.69
CA PHE A 188 -11.17 3.23 -7.43
C PHE A 188 -10.59 3.93 -6.20
N SER A 189 -9.60 3.31 -5.57
CA SER A 189 -9.07 3.80 -4.30
C SER A 189 -7.63 3.36 -4.10
N LEU A 190 -6.82 4.25 -3.51
CA LEU A 190 -5.54 3.89 -2.93
C LEU A 190 -5.80 3.36 -1.52
N ILE A 191 -5.55 2.07 -1.29
CA ILE A 191 -5.80 1.43 -0.01
C ILE A 191 -4.55 0.65 0.44
N PRO A 192 -4.22 0.70 1.74
CA PRO A 192 -3.22 -0.20 2.30
C PRO A 192 -3.80 -1.59 2.56
N PHE A 193 -2.97 -2.60 2.43
CA PHE A 193 -3.14 -3.85 3.15
C PHE A 193 -1.82 -4.22 3.83
N GLN A 194 -1.88 -4.37 5.15
CA GLN A 194 -0.80 -4.85 5.98
C GLN A 194 -1.02 -6.33 6.24
N TYR A 195 0.06 -7.10 6.28
CA TYR A 195 -0.06 -8.53 6.50
C TYR A 195 -0.57 -8.88 7.90
N ASP A 196 -1.29 -10.00 8.03
CA ASP A 196 -1.72 -10.54 9.33
C ASP A 196 -0.85 -11.72 9.81
N PHE A 197 -0.24 -12.46 8.87
CA PHE A 197 0.70 -13.56 9.13
C PHE A 197 1.67 -13.73 7.95
N PRO A 198 2.91 -14.22 8.16
CA PRO A 198 4.01 -14.13 7.21
C PRO A 198 3.93 -15.22 6.12
N ASP A 199 2.86 -15.17 5.33
CA ASP A 199 2.57 -16.12 4.26
C ASP A 199 1.97 -15.42 3.03
N GLN A 200 2.36 -15.85 1.82
CA GLN A 200 1.84 -15.27 0.57
C GLN A 200 0.32 -15.34 0.45
N HIS A 201 -0.33 -16.35 1.06
CA HIS A 201 -1.78 -16.50 1.06
C HIS A 201 -2.47 -15.32 1.75
N ASN A 202 -1.84 -14.71 2.76
CA ASN A 202 -2.43 -13.56 3.45
C ASN A 202 -2.54 -12.35 2.51
N LEU A 203 -1.48 -12.06 1.74
CA LEU A 203 -1.44 -10.92 0.83
C LEU A 203 -2.13 -11.18 -0.52
N LEU A 204 -2.14 -12.43 -1.00
CA LEU A 204 -2.73 -12.79 -2.29
C LEU A 204 -4.13 -13.38 -2.12
N GLY A 205 -4.26 -14.47 -1.38
CA GLY A 205 -5.49 -15.24 -1.28
C GLY A 205 -6.62 -14.51 -0.57
N MET A 206 -6.37 -14.06 0.67
CA MET A 206 -7.37 -13.32 1.46
C MET A 206 -7.77 -11.97 0.85
N VAL A 207 -6.96 -11.44 -0.07
CA VAL A 207 -7.15 -10.10 -0.64
C VAL A 207 -7.81 -10.15 -2.00
N TRP A 208 -7.39 -11.07 -2.87
CA TRP A 208 -7.65 -10.99 -4.30
C TRP A 208 -8.38 -12.19 -4.88
N GLN A 209 -8.56 -13.29 -4.13
CA GLN A 209 -9.47 -14.36 -4.60
C GLN A 209 -10.85 -13.79 -4.84
N THR A 210 -11.61 -14.34 -5.79
CA THR A 210 -12.97 -13.91 -6.12
C THR A 210 -13.83 -13.74 -4.87
N GLN A 211 -14.44 -12.57 -4.71
CA GLN A 211 -15.20 -12.21 -3.52
C GLN A 211 -16.67 -11.94 -3.83
N VAL A 212 -17.50 -12.15 -2.81
CA VAL A 212 -18.93 -11.91 -2.89
C VAL A 212 -19.22 -10.46 -2.47
N LYS A 213 -20.07 -9.77 -3.26
CA LYS A 213 -20.58 -8.45 -2.90
C LYS A 213 -21.24 -8.50 -1.51
N GLY A 214 -20.88 -7.57 -0.64
CA GLY A 214 -21.31 -7.48 0.75
C GLY A 214 -20.36 -8.14 1.75
N ALA A 215 -19.39 -8.94 1.29
CA ALA A 215 -18.41 -9.62 2.13
C ALA A 215 -16.95 -9.34 1.71
N GLY A 216 -16.74 -9.03 0.44
CA GLY A 216 -15.43 -8.74 -0.15
C GLY A 216 -15.11 -7.26 -0.26
N ARG A 217 -13.82 -6.95 -0.31
CA ARG A 217 -13.24 -5.64 -0.65
C ARG A 217 -13.18 -5.37 -2.15
N HIS A 218 -12.94 -6.39 -2.97
CA HIS A 218 -12.64 -6.24 -4.40
C HIS A 218 -13.63 -7.02 -5.25
N ASP A 219 -14.11 -6.42 -6.34
CA ASP A 219 -15.01 -7.05 -7.30
C ASP A 219 -14.26 -7.76 -8.44
N TRP A 220 -12.93 -7.68 -8.46
CA TRP A 220 -12.08 -8.36 -9.44
C TRP A 220 -12.16 -9.87 -9.27
N THR A 221 -12.19 -10.57 -10.40
CA THR A 221 -12.23 -12.03 -10.45
C THR A 221 -11.31 -12.53 -11.55
N ASN A 222 -10.64 -13.66 -11.29
CA ASN A 222 -9.85 -14.37 -12.27
C ASN A 222 -9.79 -15.84 -11.88
N SER A 223 -10.42 -16.71 -12.67
CA SER A 223 -10.56 -18.13 -12.31
C SER A 223 -9.23 -18.87 -12.23
N GLU A 224 -8.23 -18.44 -13.02
CA GLU A 224 -6.90 -19.05 -12.98
C GLU A 224 -6.11 -18.59 -11.75
N PHE A 225 -6.26 -17.32 -11.36
CA PHE A 225 -5.75 -16.82 -10.08
C PHE A 225 -6.35 -17.62 -8.91
N ASP A 226 -7.67 -17.76 -8.87
CA ASP A 226 -8.37 -18.49 -7.81
C ASP A 226 -7.89 -19.94 -7.71
N ARG A 227 -7.75 -20.62 -8.87
CA ARG A 227 -7.23 -21.98 -8.96
C ARG A 227 -5.81 -22.09 -8.40
N LEU A 228 -4.90 -21.19 -8.79
CA LEU A 228 -3.52 -21.20 -8.30
C LEU A 228 -3.43 -20.96 -6.80
N ILE A 229 -4.23 -20.03 -6.25
CA ILE A 229 -4.27 -19.80 -4.81
C ILE A 229 -4.75 -21.04 -4.05
N ASP A 230 -5.83 -21.67 -4.53
CA ASP A 230 -6.41 -22.86 -3.92
C ASP A 230 -5.49 -24.08 -3.98
N GLU A 231 -4.74 -24.24 -5.08
CA GLU A 231 -3.73 -25.30 -5.22
C GLU A 231 -2.53 -25.03 -4.32
N ALA A 232 -2.01 -23.79 -4.30
CA ALA A 232 -0.89 -23.41 -3.45
C ALA A 232 -1.20 -23.59 -1.95
N ALA A 233 -2.46 -23.40 -1.53
CA ALA A 233 -2.90 -23.63 -0.16
C ALA A 233 -2.88 -25.12 0.25
N ARG A 234 -2.89 -26.05 -0.71
CA ARG A 234 -2.86 -27.51 -0.46
C ARG A 234 -1.52 -28.15 -0.84
N GLU A 235 -0.61 -27.38 -1.45
CA GLU A 235 0.71 -27.85 -1.86
C GLU A 235 1.66 -27.95 -0.66
N THR A 236 2.35 -29.09 -0.57
CA THR A 236 3.27 -29.42 0.51
C THR A 236 4.73 -29.18 0.14
N ASP A 237 5.05 -29.17 -1.16
CA ASP A 237 6.37 -28.78 -1.66
C ASP A 237 6.51 -27.25 -1.64
N ALA A 238 7.47 -26.76 -0.85
CA ALA A 238 7.63 -25.32 -0.61
C ALA A 238 7.99 -24.52 -1.88
N ASP A 239 8.75 -25.10 -2.80
CA ASP A 239 9.18 -24.41 -4.02
C ASP A 239 8.06 -24.36 -5.05
N ARG A 240 7.30 -25.45 -5.22
CA ARG A 240 6.10 -25.48 -6.07
C ARG A 240 5.03 -24.54 -5.54
N ARG A 241 4.79 -24.54 -4.23
CA ARG A 241 3.87 -23.61 -3.57
C ARG A 241 4.28 -22.16 -3.83
N ARG A 242 5.56 -21.83 -3.67
CA ARG A 242 6.07 -20.48 -3.94
C ARG A 242 5.84 -20.09 -5.40
N GLN A 243 6.15 -20.98 -6.33
CA GLN A 243 5.97 -20.73 -7.76
C GLN A 243 4.50 -20.46 -8.11
N MET A 244 3.55 -21.25 -7.56
CA MET A 244 2.12 -21.02 -7.76
C MET A 244 1.67 -19.63 -7.27
N TYR A 245 2.15 -19.17 -6.11
CA TYR A 245 1.86 -17.80 -5.65
C TYR A 245 2.49 -16.73 -6.54
N THR A 246 3.72 -16.93 -7.01
CA THR A 246 4.37 -16.01 -7.95
C THR A 246 3.60 -15.93 -9.28
N ASP A 247 3.11 -17.05 -9.78
CA ASP A 247 2.30 -17.09 -11.00
C ASP A 247 0.92 -16.44 -10.78
N ALA A 248 0.30 -16.63 -9.61
CA ALA A 248 -0.93 -15.93 -9.24
C ALA A 248 -0.71 -14.41 -9.18
N GLU A 249 0.35 -13.95 -8.51
CA GLU A 249 0.68 -12.52 -8.45
C GLU A 249 0.95 -11.93 -9.85
N ARG A 250 1.59 -12.69 -10.74
CA ARG A 250 1.78 -12.27 -12.14
C ARG A 250 0.44 -12.03 -12.83
N LEU A 251 -0.52 -12.93 -12.70
CA LEU A 251 -1.86 -12.76 -13.29
C LEU A 251 -2.57 -11.52 -12.75
N LEU A 252 -2.47 -11.28 -11.44
CA LEU A 252 -3.04 -10.11 -10.78
C LEU A 252 -2.45 -8.80 -11.34
N VAL A 253 -1.12 -8.75 -11.51
CA VAL A 253 -0.39 -7.60 -12.05
C VAL A 253 -0.68 -7.39 -13.53
N GLU A 254 -0.66 -8.45 -14.35
CA GLU A 254 -0.87 -8.41 -15.80
C GLU A 254 -2.29 -8.02 -16.19
N ASP A 255 -3.29 -8.52 -15.45
CA ASP A 255 -4.69 -8.12 -15.65
C ASP A 255 -5.03 -6.77 -15.00
N ALA A 256 -4.08 -6.19 -14.26
CA ALA A 256 -4.27 -4.99 -13.45
C ALA A 256 -5.52 -5.11 -12.56
N GLY A 257 -5.68 -6.25 -11.87
CA GLY A 257 -6.65 -6.36 -10.78
C GLY A 257 -6.28 -5.41 -9.64
N GLY A 258 -4.98 -5.32 -9.35
CA GLY A 258 -4.36 -4.27 -8.54
C GLY A 258 -3.25 -3.55 -9.31
N VAL A 259 -3.13 -2.24 -9.08
CA VAL A 259 -1.97 -1.45 -9.48
C VAL A 259 -1.19 -1.10 -8.22
N PHE A 260 -0.09 -1.80 -7.99
CA PHE A 260 0.74 -1.59 -6.80
C PHE A 260 1.51 -0.29 -6.93
N VAL A 261 1.59 0.50 -5.85
CA VAL A 261 2.15 1.86 -5.92
C VAL A 261 3.41 1.95 -5.06
N PHE A 262 3.30 1.64 -3.76
CA PHE A 262 4.44 1.64 -2.85
C PHE A 262 4.24 0.74 -1.63
N HIS A 263 5.34 0.40 -0.98
CA HIS A 263 5.40 -0.22 0.34
C HIS A 263 5.88 0.84 1.34
N ASP A 264 5.11 1.09 2.40
CA ASP A 264 5.44 2.13 3.38
C ASP A 264 6.54 1.68 4.34
N TYR A 265 7.36 2.64 4.78
CA TYR A 265 8.06 2.51 6.04
C TYR A 265 7.19 3.05 7.18
N VAL A 266 7.21 2.37 8.32
CA VAL A 266 6.73 2.97 9.57
C VAL A 266 7.84 3.83 10.14
N LEU A 267 7.46 5.06 10.48
CA LEU A 267 8.31 6.08 11.08
C LEU A 267 7.82 6.29 12.51
N GLN A 268 8.71 6.21 13.48
CA GLN A 268 8.35 6.38 14.88
C GLN A 268 9.49 6.95 15.70
N LEU A 269 9.12 7.66 16.76
CA LEU A 269 10.03 8.01 17.85
C LEU A 269 9.77 7.07 19.03
N ARG A 270 10.85 6.55 19.63
CA ARG A 270 10.81 5.66 20.78
C ARG A 270 11.67 6.22 21.90
N LYS A 271 11.10 6.35 23.09
CA LYS A 271 11.88 6.84 24.23
C LYS A 271 13.01 5.86 24.56
N PRO A 272 14.20 6.35 24.96
CA PRO A 272 15.38 5.51 25.16
C PRO A 272 15.20 4.51 26.31
N TRP A 273 14.32 4.84 27.26
CA TRP A 273 13.93 3.96 28.37
C TRP A 273 13.04 2.80 27.95
N LEU A 274 12.49 2.79 26.74
CA LEU A 274 11.68 1.68 26.26
C LEU A 274 12.59 0.51 25.82
N GLY A 275 12.42 -0.65 26.45
CA GLY A 275 13.08 -1.91 26.13
C GLY A 275 12.07 -2.99 25.75
N GLY A 276 12.56 -4.18 25.37
CA GLY A 276 11.71 -5.33 25.02
C GLY A 276 11.43 -5.51 23.52
N TRP A 277 12.05 -4.69 22.68
CA TRP A 277 11.97 -4.79 21.23
C TRP A 277 12.56 -6.12 20.74
N LYS A 278 11.77 -6.89 19.98
CA LYS A 278 12.23 -8.11 19.33
C LYS A 278 12.52 -7.85 17.86
N LYS A 279 13.55 -8.52 17.34
CA LYS A 279 13.92 -8.44 15.94
C LYS A 279 13.09 -9.38 15.08
N ASP A 280 12.70 -8.94 13.89
CA ASP A 280 12.11 -9.79 12.85
C ASP A 280 13.18 -10.59 12.08
N SER A 281 12.74 -11.36 11.09
CA SER A 281 13.60 -12.22 10.26
C SER A 281 14.63 -11.44 9.43
N ILE A 282 14.44 -10.13 9.24
CA ILE A 282 15.35 -9.23 8.52
C ILE A 282 16.08 -8.26 9.46
N GLY A 283 15.98 -8.47 10.78
CA GLY A 283 16.72 -7.74 11.80
C GLY A 283 16.13 -6.40 12.22
N GLN A 284 14.93 -6.04 11.76
CA GLN A 284 14.21 -4.83 12.16
C GLN A 284 13.46 -5.08 13.48
N GLU A 285 13.07 -4.03 14.19
CA GLU A 285 12.38 -4.14 15.48
C GLU A 285 10.93 -3.62 15.41
N PRO A 286 10.02 -4.25 14.68
CA PRO A 286 8.68 -3.70 14.48
C PRO A 286 7.82 -3.73 15.77
N PHE A 287 6.85 -2.81 15.86
CA PHE A 287 5.97 -2.68 17.05
C PHE A 287 4.73 -3.59 17.03
N PHE A 288 4.18 -3.92 15.86
CA PHE A 288 2.89 -4.64 15.74
C PHE A 288 2.93 -5.96 14.96
N THR A 289 4.12 -6.49 14.65
CA THR A 289 4.24 -7.66 13.79
C THR A 289 5.01 -8.79 14.46
N ASP A 290 4.30 -9.88 14.78
CA ASP A 290 4.67 -11.22 15.30
C ASP A 290 5.68 -11.37 16.46
N ASN A 291 6.53 -10.38 16.71
CA ASN A 291 7.69 -10.50 17.57
C ASN A 291 7.65 -9.52 18.76
N THR A 292 7.14 -8.30 18.60
CA THR A 292 6.98 -7.38 19.74
C THR A 292 5.50 -7.12 19.97
N THR A 293 5.04 -7.37 21.19
CA THR A 293 3.71 -6.99 21.68
C THR A 293 3.85 -6.01 22.84
N ILE A 294 2.78 -5.31 23.21
CA ILE A 294 2.82 -4.36 24.34
C ILE A 294 3.27 -5.02 25.65
N THR A 295 3.07 -6.34 25.79
CA THR A 295 3.48 -7.12 26.96
C THR A 295 4.96 -7.49 26.97
N ASP A 296 5.63 -7.45 25.82
CA ASP A 296 7.08 -7.64 25.74
C ASP A 296 7.84 -6.39 26.16
N LEU A 297 7.20 -5.22 26.06
CA LEU A 297 7.82 -3.94 26.33
C LEU A 297 7.92 -3.64 27.82
N TYR A 298 9.05 -3.09 28.22
CA TYR A 298 9.31 -2.68 29.60
C TYR A 298 10.09 -1.37 29.66
N ILE A 299 10.01 -0.68 30.81
CA ILE A 299 10.82 0.50 31.09
C ILE A 299 12.15 0.02 31.67
N LYS A 300 13.26 0.33 30.98
CA LYS A 300 14.61 0.04 31.43
C LYS A 300 14.85 0.80 32.74
N ARG A 301 15.49 0.13 33.69
CA ARG A 301 15.91 0.77 34.93
C ARG A 301 17.13 1.65 34.63
N HIS A 302 17.00 2.95 34.93
CA HIS A 302 18.11 3.90 34.89
C HIS A 302 18.97 3.78 36.15
#